data_AF-A0A2U1KBR5-F1
#
_entry.id   AF-A0A2U1KBR5-F1
#
_cell.length_a   1.000
_cell.length_b   1.000
_cell.length_c   1.000
_cell.angle_alpha   90.00
_cell.angle_beta   90.00
_cell.angle_gamma   90.00
#
_symmetry.space_group_name_H-M   'P 1'
#
loop_
_entity.id
_entity.type
_entity.pdbx_description
1 polymer ?
#
loop_
_entity_poly.entity_id
_entity_poly.type
_entity_poly.pdbx_seq_one_letter_code
_entity_poly.pdbx_strand_id
1 'polypeptide(L)'
;MAVFNVVQKRRRAALAERKRSIHGDAFTGRVKHKPQNTTISGKRKRKILKKWRRDQKEAVEKGLITMEDIEMAVADGLSALCKNA
;
A
#
# COMPACT_ATOMS: atom_id res chain seq x y z
N MET A 1 -8.68 -5.69 45.22
CA MET A 1 -8.59 -5.00 43.90
C MET A 1 -7.17 -4.56 43.52
N ALA A 2 -6.37 -3.98 44.42
CA ALA A 2 -5.01 -3.50 44.10
C ALA A 2 -4.03 -4.62 43.69
N VAL A 3 -4.01 -5.75 44.41
CA VAL A 3 -3.10 -6.88 44.14
C VAL A 3 -3.35 -7.50 42.77
N PHE A 4 -4.61 -7.73 42.40
CA PHE A 4 -4.98 -8.25 41.08
C PHE A 4 -4.52 -7.33 39.95
N ASN A 5 -4.68 -6.01 40.11
CA ASN A 5 -4.22 -5.03 39.12
C ASN A 5 -2.70 -5.04 38.96
N VAL A 6 -1.94 -5.24 40.04
CA VAL A 6 -0.48 -5.39 39.98
C VAL A 6 -0.09 -6.65 39.19
N VAL A 7 -0.74 -7.78 39.46
CA VAL A 7 -0.52 -9.04 38.73
C VAL A 7 -0.87 -8.89 37.25
N GLN A 8 -2.00 -8.28 36.94
CA GLN A 8 -2.44 -8.04 35.55
C GLN A 8 -1.48 -7.10 34.81
N LYS A 9 -0.97 -6.04 35.45
CA LYS A 9 0.04 -5.14 34.87
C LYS A 9 1.31 -5.89 34.51
N ARG A 10 1.82 -6.74 35.42
CA ARG A 10 3.00 -7.59 35.17
C ARG A 10 2.76 -8.55 34.01
N ARG A 11 1.60 -9.21 33.98
CA ARG A 11 1.22 -10.11 32.88
C ARG A 11 1.16 -9.39 31.54
N ARG A 12 0.57 -8.20 31.46
CA ARG A 12 0.52 -7.39 30.22
C ARG A 12 1.91 -6.98 29.75
N ALA A 13 2.80 -6.62 30.67
CA ALA A 13 4.20 -6.29 30.35
C ALA A 13 4.94 -7.50 29.75
N ALA A 14 4.86 -8.67 30.39
CA ALA A 14 5.49 -9.90 29.91
C ALA A 14 4.97 -10.33 28.53
N LEU A 15 3.65 -10.21 28.29
CA LEU A 15 3.07 -10.50 26.98
C LEU A 15 3.54 -9.51 25.90
N ALA A 16 3.68 -8.22 26.24
CA ALA A 16 4.19 -7.21 25.31
C ALA A 16 5.66 -7.46 24.95
N GLU A 17 6.48 -7.86 25.91
CA GLU A 17 7.88 -8.22 25.69
C GLU A 17 8.02 -9.46 24.81
N ARG A 18 7.25 -10.52 25.08
CA ARG A 18 7.18 -11.70 24.20
C ARG A 18 6.72 -11.34 22.79
N LYS A 19 5.78 -10.42 22.64
CA LYS A 19 5.34 -9.95 21.31
C LYS A 19 6.46 -9.22 20.58
N ARG A 20 7.29 -8.44 21.29
CA ARG A 20 8.47 -7.76 20.74
C ARG A 20 9.58 -8.73 20.36
N SER A 21 9.81 -9.79 21.12
CA SER A 21 10.84 -10.78 20.76
C SER A 21 10.46 -11.59 19.51
N ILE A 22 9.18 -11.93 19.35
CA ILE A 22 8.71 -12.75 18.22
C ILE A 22 8.46 -11.90 16.96
N HIS A 23 7.87 -10.71 17.10
CA HIS A 23 7.39 -9.89 15.98
C HIS A 23 8.04 -8.51 15.87
N GLY A 24 8.97 -8.19 16.76
CA GLY A 24 9.71 -6.93 16.72
C GLY A 24 10.70 -6.90 15.56
N ASP A 25 11.07 -5.69 15.17
CA ASP A 25 12.16 -5.47 14.23
C ASP A 25 13.50 -5.92 14.85
N ALA A 26 14.36 -6.59 14.08
CA ALA A 26 15.60 -7.19 14.59
C ALA A 26 16.56 -6.17 15.22
N PHE A 27 16.56 -4.93 14.72
CA PHE A 27 17.45 -3.89 15.22
C PHE A 27 16.85 -3.05 16.37
N THR A 28 15.52 -2.81 16.34
CA THR A 28 14.88 -1.89 17.31
C THR A 28 14.01 -2.59 18.36
N GLY A 29 13.70 -3.87 18.17
CA GLY A 29 12.80 -4.66 19.02
C GLY A 29 11.35 -4.15 19.05
N ARG A 30 11.00 -3.12 18.24
CA ARG A 30 9.66 -2.53 18.23
C ARG A 30 8.77 -3.28 17.24
N VAL A 31 7.54 -3.55 17.65
CA VAL A 31 6.51 -4.11 16.76
C VAL A 31 6.00 -2.97 15.87
N LYS A 32 6.20 -3.07 14.55
CA LYS A 32 5.69 -2.07 13.59
C LYS A 32 4.17 -2.16 13.50
N HIS A 33 3.49 -1.03 13.69
CA HIS A 33 2.05 -0.94 13.41
C HIS A 33 1.85 -0.78 11.91
N LYS A 34 1.26 -1.79 11.26
CA LYS A 34 0.79 -1.63 9.88
C LYS A 34 -0.45 -0.74 9.91
N PRO A 35 -0.48 0.38 9.17
CA PRO A 35 -1.71 1.15 9.03
C PRO A 35 -2.76 0.22 8.42
N GLN A 36 -4.00 0.32 8.89
CA GLN A 36 -5.09 -0.41 8.28
C GLN A 36 -5.15 -0.02 6.81
N ASN A 37 -5.28 -1.01 5.92
CA ASN A 37 -5.52 -0.74 4.51
C ASN A 37 -6.88 -0.04 4.37
N THR A 38 -6.88 1.28 4.37
CA THR A 38 -8.10 2.07 4.20
C THR A 38 -8.59 1.87 2.78
N THR A 39 -9.76 1.25 2.63
CA THR A 39 -10.38 1.08 1.32
C THR A 39 -10.79 2.45 0.77
N ILE A 40 -10.35 2.74 -0.46
CA ILE A 40 -10.68 4.01 -1.11
C ILE A 40 -12.18 3.99 -1.45
N SER A 41 -12.94 4.98 -0.95
CA SER A 41 -14.36 5.17 -1.31
C SER A 41 -14.55 5.24 -2.83
N GLY A 42 -15.67 4.70 -3.33
CA GLY A 42 -16.01 4.72 -4.76
C GLY A 42 -15.99 6.13 -5.37
N LYS A 43 -16.40 7.15 -4.60
CA LYS A 43 -16.31 8.56 -5.02
C LYS A 43 -14.86 8.99 -5.25
N ARG A 44 -13.94 8.58 -4.38
CA ARG A 44 -12.51 8.91 -4.49
C ARG A 44 -11.86 8.12 -5.64
N LYS A 45 -12.21 6.85 -5.84
CA LYS A 45 -11.79 6.09 -7.04
C LYS A 45 -12.22 6.80 -8.33
N ARG A 46 -13.49 7.23 -8.42
CA ARG A 46 -14.01 7.98 -9.58
C ARG A 46 -13.29 9.32 -9.78
N LYS A 47 -12.96 10.04 -8.72
CA LYS A 47 -12.19 11.30 -8.80
C LYS A 47 -10.77 11.07 -9.30
N ILE A 48 -10.09 10.05 -8.79
CA ILE A 48 -8.73 9.67 -9.22
C ILE A 48 -8.74 9.32 -10.71
N LEU A 49 -9.68 8.48 -11.16
CA LEU A 49 -9.81 8.12 -12.56
C LEU A 49 -10.11 9.32 -13.47
N LYS A 50 -10.95 10.27 -12.99
CA LYS A 50 -11.22 11.51 -13.73
C LYS A 50 -9.99 12.42 -13.81
N LYS A 51 -9.22 12.54 -12.72
CA LYS A 51 -7.97 13.29 -12.70
C LYS A 51 -6.98 12.67 -13.69
N TRP A 52 -6.77 11.36 -13.61
CA TRP A 52 -5.88 10.63 -14.51
C TRP A 52 -6.23 10.84 -15.99
N ARG A 53 -7.51 10.75 -16.37
CA ARG A 53 -7.94 11.04 -17.75
C ARG A 53 -7.66 12.47 -18.19
N ARG A 54 -7.76 13.45 -17.29
CA ARG A 54 -7.42 14.85 -17.60
C ARG A 54 -5.92 15.01 -17.78
N ASP A 55 -5.13 14.45 -16.86
CA ASP A 55 -3.67 14.50 -16.89
C ASP A 55 -3.13 13.82 -18.17
N GLN A 56 -3.73 12.71 -18.61
CA GLN A 56 -3.40 12.06 -19.89
C GLN A 56 -3.73 12.95 -21.10
N LYS A 57 -4.91 13.58 -21.10
CA LYS A 57 -5.30 14.49 -22.19
C LYS A 57 -4.36 15.68 -22.29
N GLU A 58 -3.98 16.24 -21.15
CA GLU A 58 -3.01 17.34 -21.06
C GLU A 58 -1.61 16.90 -21.52
N ALA A 59 -1.19 15.67 -21.21
CA ALA A 59 0.08 15.13 -21.68
C ALA A 59 0.10 14.95 -23.21
N VAL A 60 -1.01 14.54 -23.82
CA VAL A 60 -1.16 14.49 -25.29
C VAL A 60 -1.12 15.89 -25.89
N GLU A 61 -1.85 16.84 -25.31
CA GLU A 61 -1.88 18.24 -25.80
C GLU A 61 -0.52 18.93 -25.71
N LYS A 62 0.27 18.62 -24.66
CA LYS A 62 1.63 19.10 -24.49
C LYS A 62 2.67 18.35 -25.35
N GLY A 63 2.24 17.34 -26.12
CA GLY A 63 3.13 16.51 -26.93
C GLY A 63 4.07 15.60 -26.12
N LEU A 64 3.81 15.39 -24.83
CA LEU A 64 4.56 14.44 -23.99
C LEU A 64 4.23 12.97 -24.31
N ILE A 65 3.09 12.72 -24.95
CA ILE A 65 2.68 11.39 -25.40
C ILE A 65 2.34 11.50 -26.88
N THR A 66 3.12 10.82 -27.72
CA THR A 66 2.89 10.70 -29.16
C THR A 66 2.08 9.43 -29.47
N MET A 67 1.50 9.35 -30.67
CA MET A 67 0.78 8.14 -31.09
C MET A 67 1.71 6.91 -31.10
N GLU A 68 2.98 7.09 -31.44
CA GLU A 68 4.00 6.03 -31.42
C GLU A 68 4.22 5.46 -30.01
N ASP A 69 4.23 6.32 -28.97
CA ASP A 69 4.36 5.86 -27.58
C ASP A 69 3.18 4.97 -27.15
N ILE A 70 1.98 5.27 -27.68
CA ILE A 70 0.77 4.48 -27.42
C ILE A 70 0.87 3.13 -28.13
N GLU A 71 1.30 3.11 -29.39
CA GLU A 71 1.49 1.89 -30.18
C GLU A 71 2.55 0.97 -29.54
N MET A 72 3.66 1.52 -29.08
CA MET A 72 4.72 0.79 -28.40
C MET A 72 4.23 0.16 -27.09
N ALA A 73 3.50 0.91 -26.27
CA ALA A 73 2.93 0.40 -25.02
C ALA A 73 1.90 -0.72 -25.25
N VAL A 74 1.11 -0.64 -26.32
CA VAL A 74 0.14 -1.69 -26.69
C VAL A 74 0.86 -2.94 -27.19
N ALA A 75 1.89 -2.79 -28.02
CA ALA A 75 2.70 -3.91 -28.50
C ALA A 75 3.41 -4.64 -27.36
N ASP A 76 3.99 -3.90 -26.41
CA ASP A 76 4.63 -4.48 -25.22
C ASP A 76 3.61 -5.24 -24.36
N GLY A 77 2.42 -4.67 -24.15
CA GLY A 77 1.34 -5.33 -23.41
C GLY A 77 0.86 -6.63 -24.06
N LEU A 78 0.72 -6.66 -25.38
CA LEU A 78 0.37 -7.86 -26.15
C LEU A 78 1.49 -8.91 -26.11
N SER A 79 2.74 -8.49 -26.20
CA SER A 79 3.90 -9.39 -26.13
C SER A 79 4.03 -10.03 -24.74
N ALA A 80 3.72 -9.30 -23.67
CA ALA A 80 3.76 -9.79 -22.30
C ALA A 80 2.63 -10.79 -22.00
N LEU A 81 1.46 -10.64 -22.64
CA LEU A 81 0.36 -11.60 -22.54
C LEU A 81 0.70 -12.91 -23.26
N CYS A 82 1.32 -12.84 -24.44
CA CYS A 82 1.67 -14.02 -25.24
C CYS A 82 2.80 -14.86 -24.60
N LYS A 83 3.71 -14.25 -23.83
CA LYS A 83 4.81 -14.96 -23.13
C LYS A 83 4.37 -15.70 -21.85
N ASN A 84 3.17 -15.42 -21.34
CA ASN A 84 2.65 -16.00 -20.10
C ASN A 84 1.46 -16.97 -20.36
N ALA A 85 1.25 -17.37 -21.62
CA ALA A 85 0.23 -18.32 -22.05
C ALA A 85 0.82 -19.71 -22.28
#